data_AF-A0A7V0SRT9-F1
#
_entry.id   AF-A0A7V0SRT9-F1
#
_cell.length_a   1.000
_cell.length_b   1.000
_cell.length_c   1.000
_cell.angle_alpha   90.00
_cell.angle_beta   90.00
_cell.angle_gamma   90.00
#
_symmetry.space_group_name_H-M   'P 1'
#
loop_
_entity.id
_entity.type
_entity.pdbx_description
1 polymer ?
#
loop_
_entity_poly.entity_id
_entity_poly.type
_entity_poly.pdbx_seq_one_letter_code
_entity_poly.pdbx_strand_id
1 'polypeptide(L)'
;DVVAWSSTGSSGFKGSRKSTSYAATVTAENAVGKALDLGMRQADVFIKGPGPGREVALRVLRNKGVEINMIADMTPEPHNGTRSRKQRN
;
A
#
# COMPACT_ATOMS: atom_id res chain seq x y z
N ASP A 1 -7.45 16.42 -5.43
CA ASP A 1 -7.01 15.69 -6.64
C ASP A 1 -6.07 14.55 -6.30
N VAL A 2 -5.97 13.57 -7.21
CA VAL A 2 -5.06 12.43 -7.07
C VAL A 2 -3.72 12.80 -7.73
N VAL A 3 -2.64 12.83 -6.95
CA VAL A 3 -1.29 13.18 -7.43
C VAL A 3 -0.65 12.00 -8.18
N ALA A 4 -0.66 10.82 -7.57
CA ALA A 4 -0.11 9.60 -8.15
C ALA A 4 -0.87 8.37 -7.64
N TRP A 5 -0.95 7.34 -8.48
CA TRP A 5 -1.47 6.05 -8.10
C TRP A 5 -0.69 4.94 -8.81
N SER A 6 -0.63 3.78 -8.16
CA SER A 6 -0.04 2.57 -8.69
C SER A 6 -0.72 1.35 -8.07
N SER A 7 -0.71 0.24 -8.80
CA SER A 7 -1.22 -1.04 -8.32
C SER A 7 -0.34 -2.17 -8.81
N THR A 8 -0.33 -3.30 -8.09
CA THR A 8 0.43 -4.49 -8.50
C THR A 8 0.03 -4.99 -9.88
N GLY A 9 -1.23 -4.78 -10.28
CA GLY A 9 -1.69 -5.05 -11.65
C GLY A 9 -1.08 -4.11 -12.69
N SER A 10 -0.99 -2.81 -12.39
CA SER A 10 -0.35 -1.82 -13.27
C SER A 10 1.16 -2.07 -13.43
N SER A 11 1.81 -2.67 -12.42
CA SER A 11 3.22 -3.08 -12.48
C SER A 11 3.43 -4.46 -13.15
N GLY A 12 2.41 -5.02 -13.79
CA GLY A 12 2.53 -6.25 -14.60
C GLY A 12 2.39 -7.56 -13.83
N PHE A 13 2.16 -7.52 -12.51
CA PHE A 13 1.95 -8.75 -11.72
C PHE A 13 0.55 -9.32 -11.93
N LYS A 14 0.46 -10.63 -12.14
CA LYS A 14 -0.81 -11.37 -12.37
C LYS A 14 -0.92 -12.60 -11.49
N GLY A 15 -2.15 -12.97 -11.15
CA GLY A 15 -2.46 -14.13 -10.31
C GLY A 15 -1.88 -14.02 -8.90
N SER A 16 -1.40 -15.14 -8.36
CA SER A 16 -0.78 -15.26 -7.04
C SER A 16 0.46 -14.37 -6.86
N ARG A 17 1.12 -13.95 -7.95
CA ARG A 17 2.28 -13.05 -7.88
C ARG A 17 1.94 -11.65 -7.38
N LYS A 18 0.66 -11.25 -7.41
CA LYS A 18 0.20 -9.95 -6.88
C LYS A 18 0.31 -9.83 -5.36
N SER A 19 0.22 -10.94 -4.63
CA SER A 19 0.22 -10.97 -3.16
C SER A 19 1.61 -11.21 -2.57
N THR A 20 2.67 -10.81 -3.28
CA THR A 20 4.06 -10.98 -2.83
C THR A 20 4.62 -9.66 -2.32
N SER A 21 5.56 -9.73 -1.38
CA SER A 21 6.30 -8.56 -0.87
C SER A 21 7.05 -7.85 -1.99
N TYR A 22 7.67 -8.60 -2.90
CA TYR A 22 8.38 -8.03 -4.05
C TYR A 22 7.48 -7.19 -4.95
N ALA A 23 6.26 -7.69 -5.26
CA ALA A 23 5.30 -6.91 -6.04
C ALA A 23 4.89 -5.62 -5.31
N ALA A 24 4.77 -5.64 -3.98
CA ALA A 24 4.48 -4.45 -3.19
C ALA A 24 5.63 -3.42 -3.26
N THR A 25 6.89 -3.86 -3.17
CA THR A 25 8.06 -2.98 -3.30
C THR A 25 8.04 -2.22 -4.63
N VAL A 26 7.97 -2.96 -5.74
CA VAL A 26 7.99 -2.37 -7.09
C VAL A 26 6.81 -1.41 -7.30
N THR A 27 5.63 -1.77 -6.80
CA THR A 27 4.44 -0.93 -6.92
C THR A 27 4.59 0.37 -6.13
N ALA A 28 5.10 0.29 -4.90
CA ALA A 28 5.33 1.44 -4.03
C ALA A 28 6.40 2.37 -4.62
N GLU A 29 7.50 1.83 -5.14
CA GLU A 29 8.56 2.62 -5.78
C GLU A 29 8.04 3.41 -6.98
N ASN A 30 7.19 2.79 -7.80
CA ASN A 30 6.56 3.44 -8.95
C ASN A 30 5.58 4.56 -8.53
N ALA A 31 4.81 4.37 -7.45
CA ALA A 31 3.91 5.41 -6.95
C ALA A 31 4.69 6.59 -6.36
N VAL A 32 5.68 6.30 -5.53
CA VAL A 32 6.50 7.31 -4.85
C VAL A 32 7.37 8.06 -5.84
N GLY A 33 7.96 7.38 -6.84
CA GLY A 33 8.73 8.05 -7.89
C GLY A 33 7.92 9.13 -8.59
N LYS A 34 6.71 8.81 -9.05
CA LYS A 34 5.79 9.79 -9.66
C LYS A 34 5.43 10.95 -8.73
N ALA A 35 5.24 10.67 -7.44
CA ALA A 35 4.93 11.69 -6.45
C ALA A 35 6.13 12.62 -6.17
N LEU A 36 7.34 12.08 -6.13
CA LEU A 36 8.59 12.85 -5.95
C LEU A 36 8.88 13.73 -7.17
N ASP A 37 8.63 13.24 -8.38
CA ASP A 37 8.78 14.03 -9.62
C ASP A 37 7.86 15.26 -9.63
N LEU A 38 6.73 15.17 -8.92
CA LEU A 38 5.77 16.27 -8.72
C LEU A 38 6.10 17.15 -7.50
N GLY A 39 7.22 16.90 -6.82
CA GLY A 39 7.73 17.73 -5.72
C GLY A 39 7.22 17.37 -4.32
N MET A 40 6.59 16.21 -4.12
CA MET A 40 6.17 15.78 -2.77
C MET A 40 7.38 15.49 -1.88
N ARG A 41 7.32 15.91 -0.61
CA ARG A 41 8.40 15.68 0.39
C ARG A 41 7.91 15.05 1.68
N GLN A 42 6.69 15.39 2.09
CA GLN A 42 6.05 14.89 3.31
C GLN A 42 4.74 14.20 2.97
N ALA A 43 4.39 13.15 3.70
CA ALA A 43 3.14 12.44 3.56
C ALA A 43 2.65 11.82 4.87
N ASP A 44 1.32 11.79 5.04
CA ASP A 44 0.64 10.99 6.04
C ASP A 44 0.26 9.64 5.43
N VAL A 45 0.59 8.56 6.13
CA VAL A 45 0.42 7.19 5.63
C VAL A 45 -0.79 6.54 6.27
N PHE A 46 -1.79 6.24 5.44
CA PHE A 46 -2.97 5.49 5.83
C PHE A 46 -2.91 4.07 5.28
N ILE A 47 -2.89 3.10 6.17
CA ILE A 47 -2.78 1.67 5.83
C ILE A 47 -4.16 1.04 5.99
N LYS A 48 -4.56 0.22 5.02
CA LYS A 48 -5.83 -0.50 5.08
C LYS A 48 -5.60 -2.00 4.88
N GLY A 49 -5.90 -2.76 5.93
CA GLY A 49 -5.93 -4.22 5.92
C GLY A 49 -4.59 -4.87 6.29
N PRO A 50 -4.64 -6.10 6.81
CA PRO A 50 -3.47 -6.92 7.02
C PRO A 50 -3.01 -7.53 5.68
N GLY A 51 -1.71 -7.49 5.41
CA GLY A 51 -1.18 -8.09 4.19
C GLY A 51 0.34 -7.99 4.06
N PRO A 52 0.95 -8.83 3.19
CA PRO A 52 2.41 -8.94 3.06
C PRO A 52 3.08 -7.67 2.52
N GLY A 53 2.32 -6.75 1.93
CA GLY A 53 2.83 -5.49 1.39
C GLY A 53 2.90 -4.34 2.41
N ARG A 54 2.35 -4.50 3.62
CA ARG A 54 2.18 -3.42 4.60
C ARG A 54 3.50 -2.77 5.01
N GLU A 55 4.39 -3.56 5.62
CA GLU A 55 5.68 -3.07 6.11
C GLU A 55 6.63 -2.72 4.97
N VAL A 56 6.52 -3.47 3.87
CA VAL A 56 7.34 -3.28 2.68
C VAL A 56 7.09 -1.91 2.06
N ALA A 57 5.82 -1.49 1.94
CA ALA A 57 5.47 -0.17 1.42
C ALA A 57 6.01 0.96 2.30
N LEU A 58 5.89 0.83 3.62
CA LEU A 58 6.46 1.77 4.59
C LEU A 58 7.98 1.90 4.45
N ARG A 59 8.68 0.76 4.29
CA ARG A 59 10.12 0.74 4.10
C ARG A 59 10.53 1.45 2.80
N VAL A 60 9.79 1.25 1.72
CA VAL A 60 10.05 1.94 0.44
C VAL A 60 9.88 3.45 0.56
N LEU A 61 8.80 3.90 1.21
CA LEU A 61 8.56 5.33 1.44
C LEU A 61 9.73 5.99 2.18
N ARG A 62 10.19 5.33 3.25
CA ARG A 62 11.35 5.79 4.02
C ARG A 62 12.65 5.79 3.20
N ASN A 63 12.90 4.73 2.42
CA ASN A 63 14.10 4.63 1.58
C ASN A 63 14.13 5.68 0.45
N LYS A 64 12.97 6.10 -0.04
CA LYS A 64 12.83 7.13 -1.07
C LYS A 64 12.92 8.56 -0.53
N GLY A 65 13.13 8.74 0.78
CA GLY A 65 13.34 10.04 1.41
C GLY A 65 12.05 10.85 1.61
N VAL A 66 10.88 10.20 1.61
CA VAL A 66 9.63 10.84 2.00
C VAL A 66 9.57 10.92 3.52
N GLU A 67 9.40 12.11 4.06
CA GLU A 67 9.17 12.32 5.49
C GLU A 67 7.75 11.87 5.85
N ILE A 68 7.66 10.91 6.78
CA ILE A 68 6.40 10.34 7.25
C ILE A 68 6.03 11.04 8.56
N ASN A 69 4.97 11.85 8.53
CA ASN A 69 4.51 12.60 9.70
C ASN A 69 3.61 11.74 10.60
N MET A 70 2.71 10.97 10.00
CA MET A 70 1.77 10.09 10.71
C MET A 70 1.63 8.74 10.01
N ILE A 71 1.45 7.69 10.82
CA ILE A 71 1.06 6.36 10.35
C ILE A 71 -0.24 5.98 11.05
N ALA A 72 -1.30 5.79 10.27
CA ALA A 72 -2.61 5.39 10.76
C ALA A 72 -3.06 4.07 10.13
N ASP A 73 -3.53 3.15 10.97
CA ASP A 73 -4.18 1.93 10.53
C ASP A 73 -5.69 2.15 10.44
N MET A 74 -6.23 2.10 9.23
CA MET A 74 -7.64 2.25 8.89
C MET A 74 -8.25 0.90 8.49
N THR A 75 -7.75 -0.20 9.04
CA THR A 75 -8.32 -1.54 8.85
C THR A 75 -9.76 -1.55 9.39
N PRO A 76 -10.77 -1.88 8.55
CA PRO A 76 -12.16 -1.81 8.96
C PRO A 76 -12.51 -2.94 9.92
N GLU A 77 -12.93 -2.59 11.13
CA GLU A 77 -13.50 -3.52 12.11
C GLU A 77 -15.04 -3.48 12.06
N PRO A 78 -15.72 -4.59 11.72
CA PRO A 78 -17.17 -4.61 11.62
C PRO A 78 -17.83 -4.81 12.98
N HIS A 79 -18.61 -3.82 13.46
CA HIS A 79 -19.45 -3.96 14.65
C HIS A 79 -20.73 -4.77 14.35
N ASN A 80 -20.62 -6.11 14.34
CA ASN A 80 -21.71 -7.04 14.00
C ASN A 80 -22.37 -6.75 12.63
N GLY A 81 -21.55 -6.37 11.64
CA GLY A 81 -21.99 -6.06 10.27
C GLY A 81 -22.31 -7.30 9.44
N THR A 82 -21.86 -7.32 8.18
CA THR A 82 -22.11 -8.44 7.27
C THR A 82 -21.50 -9.74 7.79
N ARG A 83 -22.27 -10.84 7.75
CA ARG A 83 -21.80 -12.17 8.13
C ARG A 83 -20.57 -12.58 7.30
N SER A 84 -19.46 -12.86 7.98
CA SER A 84 -18.25 -13.41 7.35
C SER A 84 -18.55 -14.71 6.60
N ARG A 85 -17.80 -14.95 5.51
CA ARG A 85 -17.92 -16.19 4.73
C ARG A 85 -17.67 -17.39 5.65
N LYS A 86 -18.42 -18.48 5.43
CA LYS A 86 -18.21 -19.76 6.11
C LYS A 86 -16.73 -20.14 6.05
N GLN A 87 -16.17 -20.52 7.19
CA GLN A 87 -14.80 -21.03 7.28
C GLN A 87 -14.62 -22.18 6.28
N ARG A 88 -13.55 -22.11 5.50
CA ARG A 88 -13.16 -23.18 4.59
C ARG A 88 -12.29 -24.16 5.38
N ASN A 89 -12.51 -25.45 5.15
CA ASN A 89 -11.68 -26.51 5.73
C ASN A 89 -10.24 -26.41 5.21
#